data_AF-A0A319DVG8-F1
#
_entry.id   AF-A0A319DVG8-F1
#
_cell.length_a   1.000
_cell.length_b   1.000
_cell.length_c   1.000
_cell.angle_alpha   90.00
_cell.angle_beta   90.00
_cell.angle_gamma   90.00
#
_symmetry.space_group_name_H-M   'P 1'
#
loop_
_entity.id
_entity.type
_entity.pdbx_description
1 polymer ?
#
loop_
_entity_poly.entity_id
_entity_poly.type
_entity_poly.pdbx_seq_one_letter_code
_entity_poly.pdbx_strand_id
1 'polypeptide(L)'
;MLRCLKSSIRVVFDSCPSIPSTSNVQASSEMTLRLSIDETDLSLKTSVDRYSDWKAFLVLRRCLEPDGDLSVDQATALIHEMLPAKTDKDCSVVPTLFCYLCVDVADKIPYSHPVQHKFVDLIKNLKVSDRINQNLYCELGGGKVSKSVLSLYISIREHYPYDFEPGTAEEQQYLNISAFIARLAAAGVARSMGWAVWKMADNLEDEPSDDTYSACVSDAAVWILCAGQWLFIQIFQASEEDEDAPQLWRTGSRYNGPIFGMERWNFWQTAFAAAAESKVANAECRMLATKAKDFMPAIAQAITW
;
A
#
# COMPACT_ATOMS: atom_id res chain seq x y z
N MET A 1 -19.99 11.33 8.95
CA MET A 1 -19.66 10.07 9.64
C MET A 1 -19.33 9.06 8.56
N LEU A 2 -18.07 9.05 8.10
CA LEU A 2 -17.60 8.10 7.08
C LEU A 2 -17.44 6.73 7.76
N ARG A 3 -18.01 5.68 7.15
CA ARG A 3 -18.09 4.33 7.72
C ARG A 3 -16.77 3.58 7.50
N CYS A 4 -16.35 2.83 8.50
CA CYS A 4 -15.24 1.88 8.42
C CYS A 4 -15.81 0.50 8.05
N LEU A 5 -15.47 -0.05 6.88
CA LEU A 5 -15.94 -1.38 6.44
C LEU A 5 -14.98 -2.51 6.86
N LYS A 6 -13.91 -2.19 7.62
CA LYS A 6 -12.86 -3.12 8.04
C LYS A 6 -13.36 -4.42 8.66
N SER A 7 -14.49 -4.41 9.37
CA SER A 7 -15.07 -5.61 10.00
C SER A 7 -15.77 -6.54 9.00
N SER A 8 -16.14 -6.02 7.84
CA SER A 8 -17.01 -6.69 6.89
C SER A 8 -16.25 -7.40 5.77
N ILE A 9 -14.94 -7.18 5.59
CA ILE A 9 -14.13 -7.90 4.58
C ILE A 9 -13.16 -8.86 5.26
N ARG A 10 -13.08 -10.10 4.77
CA ARG A 10 -12.17 -11.13 5.29
C ARG A 10 -11.48 -11.86 4.14
N VAL A 11 -10.24 -12.29 4.38
CA VAL A 11 -9.53 -13.20 3.49
C VAL A 11 -9.54 -14.60 4.07
N VAL A 12 -9.87 -15.57 3.23
CA VAL A 12 -9.72 -16.99 3.51
C VAL A 12 -8.59 -17.50 2.61
N PHE A 13 -7.66 -18.24 3.21
CA PHE A 13 -6.64 -18.96 2.45
C PHE A 13 -7.03 -20.43 2.46
N ASP A 14 -7.41 -20.96 1.29
CA ASP A 14 -7.63 -22.38 1.15
C ASP A 14 -6.27 -23.08 0.99
N SER A 15 -6.02 -24.05 1.86
CA SER A 15 -4.89 -24.96 1.67
C SER A 15 -5.25 -25.90 0.53
N CYS A 16 -4.43 -25.94 -0.52
CA CYS A 16 -4.62 -26.91 -1.60
C CYS A 16 -4.51 -28.33 -1.01
N PRO A 17 -5.50 -29.23 -1.19
CA PRO A 17 -5.35 -30.60 -0.74
C PRO A 17 -4.18 -31.24 -1.49
N SER A 18 -3.16 -31.64 -0.76
CA SER A 18 -1.94 -32.22 -1.33
C SER A 18 -2.29 -33.52 -2.05
N ILE A 19 -2.09 -33.56 -3.37
CA ILE A 19 -2.07 -34.81 -4.12
C ILE A 19 -0.85 -35.60 -3.63
N PRO A 20 -0.98 -36.86 -3.17
CA PRO A 20 0.17 -37.66 -2.76
C PRO A 20 0.99 -37.98 -4.02
N SER A 21 2.05 -37.21 -4.27
CA SER A 21 2.99 -37.47 -5.35
C SER A 21 4.36 -37.80 -4.77
N THR A 22 4.78 -39.03 -5.05
CA THR A 22 6.10 -39.58 -4.76
C THR A 22 7.15 -38.92 -5.64
N SER A 23 7.62 -37.73 -5.27
CA SER A 23 8.89 -37.18 -5.76
C SER A 23 9.28 -35.96 -4.92
N ASN A 24 10.48 -35.99 -4.35
CA ASN A 24 11.11 -34.86 -3.65
C ASN A 24 11.31 -33.68 -4.61
N VAL A 25 10.29 -32.83 -4.73
CA VAL A 25 10.40 -31.43 -5.15
C VAL A 25 9.52 -30.66 -4.19
N GLN A 26 10.12 -29.70 -3.50
CA GLN A 26 9.49 -28.86 -2.48
C GLN A 26 8.42 -28.00 -3.16
N ALA A 27 7.19 -28.53 -3.26
CA ALA A 27 6.03 -27.81 -3.77
C ALA A 27 5.71 -26.69 -2.78
N SER A 28 5.97 -25.44 -3.17
CA SER A 28 5.38 -24.29 -2.49
C SER A 28 3.88 -24.41 -2.64
N SER A 29 3.17 -24.68 -1.54
CA SER A 29 1.71 -24.59 -1.49
C SER A 29 1.33 -23.15 -1.87
N GLU A 30 0.89 -22.91 -3.10
CA GLU A 30 0.29 -21.64 -3.49
C GLU A 30 -0.95 -21.41 -2.63
N MET A 31 -0.84 -20.48 -1.68
CA MET A 31 -2.01 -20.04 -0.91
C MET A 31 -2.98 -19.38 -1.88
N THR A 32 -4.16 -19.97 -2.05
CA THR A 32 -5.19 -19.42 -2.92
C THR A 32 -5.89 -18.28 -2.20
N LEU A 33 -5.78 -17.06 -2.73
CA LEU A 33 -6.47 -15.88 -2.19
C LEU A 33 -7.98 -15.99 -2.42
N ARG A 34 -8.77 -15.95 -1.33
CA ARG A 34 -10.23 -15.81 -1.38
C ARG A 34 -10.68 -14.59 -0.59
N LEU A 35 -11.33 -13.64 -1.26
CA LEU A 35 -11.93 -12.46 -0.67
C LEU A 35 -13.40 -12.76 -0.35
N SER A 36 -13.76 -12.52 0.90
CA SER A 36 -15.15 -12.62 1.38
C SER A 36 -15.59 -11.31 2.00
N ILE A 37 -16.89 -11.07 1.94
CA ILE A 37 -17.52 -9.89 2.51
C ILE A 37 -18.76 -10.33 3.31
N ASP A 38 -19.08 -9.65 4.40
CA ASP A 38 -20.21 -9.96 5.26
C ASP A 38 -21.52 -9.64 4.54
N GLU A 39 -22.16 -10.68 4.01
CA GLU A 39 -23.41 -10.52 3.26
C GLU A 39 -24.60 -10.09 4.13
N THR A 40 -24.48 -10.21 5.46
CA THR A 40 -25.50 -9.82 6.43
C THR A 40 -25.49 -8.33 6.71
N ASP A 41 -24.39 -7.65 6.41
CA ASP A 41 -24.27 -6.20 6.52
C ASP A 41 -25.03 -5.52 5.35
N LEU A 42 -26.30 -5.21 5.62
CA LEU A 42 -27.19 -4.49 4.68
C LEU A 42 -26.62 -3.14 4.26
N SER A 43 -25.72 -2.56 5.05
CA SER A 43 -25.15 -1.26 4.79
C SER A 43 -24.28 -1.27 3.52
N LEU A 44 -23.62 -2.38 3.22
CA LEU A 44 -22.82 -2.60 2.00
C LEU A 44 -23.65 -2.70 0.72
N LYS A 45 -24.91 -3.11 0.86
CA LYS A 45 -25.87 -3.26 -0.24
C LYS A 45 -26.60 -1.94 -0.54
N THR A 46 -26.52 -0.97 0.37
CA THR A 46 -27.04 0.38 0.14
C THR A 46 -26.38 0.99 -1.09
N SER A 47 -27.18 1.36 -2.08
CA SER A 47 -26.68 1.99 -3.30
C SER A 47 -26.79 3.51 -3.24
N VAL A 48 -25.71 4.19 -3.63
CA VAL A 48 -25.73 5.61 -3.99
C VAL A 48 -25.69 5.68 -5.51
N ASP A 49 -26.84 5.98 -6.13
CA ASP A 49 -27.05 5.85 -7.58
C ASP A 49 -26.69 4.43 -8.08
N ARG A 50 -25.69 4.32 -8.97
CA ARG A 50 -25.24 3.04 -9.56
C ARG A 50 -24.23 2.30 -8.68
N TYR A 51 -23.63 2.99 -7.71
CA TYR A 51 -22.56 2.46 -6.88
C TYR A 51 -23.09 1.81 -5.60
N SER A 52 -22.51 0.67 -5.23
CA SER A 52 -22.53 0.16 -3.86
C SER A 52 -21.23 -0.59 -3.58
N ASP A 53 -20.78 -0.60 -2.33
CA ASP A 53 -19.55 -1.30 -1.94
C ASP A 53 -19.64 -2.78 -2.24
N TRP A 54 -20.81 -3.39 -2.06
CA TRP A 54 -21.08 -4.78 -2.44
C TRP A 54 -20.81 -5.05 -3.93
N LYS A 55 -21.37 -4.23 -4.83
CA LYS A 55 -21.18 -4.42 -6.28
C LYS A 55 -19.72 -4.21 -6.68
N ALA A 56 -19.08 -3.19 -6.12
CA ALA A 56 -17.67 -2.89 -6.41
C ALA A 56 -16.76 -4.01 -5.91
N PHE A 57 -17.03 -4.53 -4.71
CA PHE A 57 -16.34 -5.68 -4.14
C PHE A 57 -16.47 -6.93 -5.02
N LEU A 58 -17.66 -7.21 -5.57
CA LEU A 58 -17.83 -8.34 -6.48
C LEU A 58 -16.99 -8.19 -7.76
N VAL A 59 -16.83 -6.97 -8.28
CA VAL A 59 -15.94 -6.71 -9.42
C VAL A 59 -14.48 -6.90 -9.03
N LEU A 60 -14.05 -6.39 -7.86
CA LEU A 60 -12.70 -6.61 -7.33
C LEU A 60 -12.44 -8.11 -7.15
N ARG A 61 -13.35 -8.86 -6.55
CA ARG A 61 -13.22 -10.31 -6.34
C ARG A 61 -13.02 -11.06 -7.66
N ARG A 62 -13.91 -10.84 -8.64
CA ARG A 62 -13.83 -11.44 -9.98
C ARG A 62 -12.59 -11.02 -10.78
N CYS A 63 -11.93 -9.94 -10.39
CA CYS A 63 -10.68 -9.51 -10.99
C CYS A 63 -9.46 -10.08 -10.25
N LEU A 64 -9.48 -10.10 -8.92
CA LEU A 64 -8.30 -10.37 -8.08
C LEU A 64 -8.13 -11.85 -7.72
N GLU A 65 -9.21 -12.62 -7.66
CA GLU A 65 -9.14 -14.04 -7.36
C GLU A 65 -8.63 -14.88 -8.55
N PRO A 66 -7.98 -16.02 -8.29
CA PRO A 66 -7.36 -16.84 -9.34
C PRO A 66 -8.34 -17.46 -10.34
N ASP A 67 -9.57 -17.76 -9.91
CA ASP A 67 -10.69 -18.22 -10.74
C ASP A 67 -11.62 -17.09 -11.19
N GLY A 68 -11.21 -15.84 -10.93
CA GLY A 68 -11.88 -14.66 -11.42
C GLY A 68 -11.94 -14.63 -12.95
N ASP A 69 -13.09 -14.21 -13.49
CA ASP A 69 -13.34 -14.18 -14.93
C ASP A 69 -13.14 -12.79 -15.56
N LEU A 70 -12.71 -11.79 -14.77
CA LEU A 70 -12.46 -10.43 -15.25
C LEU A 70 -10.96 -10.15 -15.41
N SER A 71 -10.61 -9.59 -16.57
CA SER A 71 -9.33 -8.90 -16.75
C SER A 71 -9.30 -7.57 -15.99
N VAL A 72 -8.10 -7.01 -15.82
CA VAL A 72 -7.91 -5.68 -15.22
C VAL A 72 -8.72 -4.64 -16.00
N ASP A 73 -8.67 -4.65 -17.33
CA ASP A 73 -9.39 -3.68 -18.18
C ASP A 73 -10.92 -3.83 -18.08
N GLN A 74 -11.43 -5.07 -18.04
CA GLN A 74 -12.86 -5.32 -17.87
C GLN A 74 -13.35 -4.83 -16.50
N ALA A 75 -12.58 -5.10 -15.44
CA ALA A 75 -12.87 -4.61 -14.11
C ALA A 75 -12.80 -3.08 -14.02
N THR A 76 -11.79 -2.46 -14.67
CA THR A 76 -11.70 -0.99 -14.79
C THR A 76 -12.96 -0.42 -15.44
N ALA A 77 -13.42 -0.99 -16.56
CA ALA A 77 -14.60 -0.52 -17.27
C ALA A 77 -15.87 -0.65 -16.42
N LEU A 78 -16.06 -1.77 -15.72
CA LEU A 78 -17.20 -1.98 -14.84
C LEU A 78 -17.20 -0.99 -13.66
N ILE A 79 -16.05 -0.79 -13.01
CA ILE A 79 -15.93 0.19 -11.92
C ILE A 79 -16.15 1.60 -12.44
N HIS A 80 -15.57 1.96 -13.59
CA HIS A 80 -15.83 3.25 -14.24
C HIS A 80 -17.33 3.48 -14.42
N GLU A 81 -18.05 2.51 -14.97
CA GLU A 81 -19.49 2.67 -15.20
C GLU A 81 -20.33 2.82 -13.92
N MET A 82 -19.88 2.23 -12.82
CA MET A 82 -20.52 2.36 -11.51
C MET A 82 -20.30 3.74 -10.87
N LEU A 83 -19.20 4.40 -11.19
CA LEU A 83 -18.86 5.70 -10.61
C LEU A 83 -19.68 6.82 -11.27
N PRO A 84 -19.98 7.90 -10.53
CA PRO A 84 -20.75 9.01 -11.06
C PRO A 84 -19.99 9.77 -12.14
N ALA A 85 -20.70 10.18 -13.18
CA ALA A 85 -20.20 11.13 -14.17
C ALA A 85 -20.11 12.54 -13.55
N LYS A 86 -19.33 13.43 -14.17
CA LYS A 86 -19.19 14.83 -13.71
C LYS A 86 -20.52 15.59 -13.67
N THR A 87 -21.49 15.18 -14.47
CA THR A 87 -22.83 15.77 -14.56
C THR A 87 -23.77 15.31 -13.46
N ASP A 88 -23.41 14.25 -12.72
CA ASP A 88 -24.27 13.64 -11.72
C ASP A 88 -24.22 14.50 -10.44
N LYS A 89 -25.32 15.17 -10.14
CA LYS A 89 -25.48 15.95 -8.90
C LYS A 89 -25.57 15.00 -7.71
N ASP A 90 -25.10 15.46 -6.54
CA ASP A 90 -25.22 14.79 -5.24
C ASP A 90 -24.48 13.45 -5.05
N CYS A 91 -23.69 12.98 -6.02
CA CYS A 91 -22.92 11.71 -5.92
C CYS A 91 -21.43 11.90 -5.54
N SER A 92 -21.06 13.07 -5.04
CA SER A 92 -19.65 13.44 -4.83
C SER A 92 -18.87 12.59 -3.81
N VAL A 93 -19.58 11.83 -2.98
CA VAL A 93 -19.00 10.93 -1.95
C VAL A 93 -18.57 9.57 -2.52
N VAL A 94 -19.12 9.15 -3.67
CA VAL A 94 -18.94 7.80 -4.22
C VAL A 94 -17.47 7.45 -4.51
N PRO A 95 -16.66 8.31 -5.16
CA PRO A 95 -15.24 8.02 -5.35
C PRO A 95 -14.49 7.77 -4.04
N THR A 96 -14.86 8.49 -2.97
CA THR A 96 -14.28 8.32 -1.63
C THR A 96 -14.70 6.99 -1.00
N LEU A 97 -15.96 6.56 -1.14
CA LEU A 97 -16.41 5.22 -0.69
C LEU A 97 -15.61 4.10 -1.39
N PHE A 98 -15.43 4.22 -2.70
CA PHE A 98 -14.62 3.26 -3.46
C PHE A 98 -13.16 3.24 -3.00
N CYS A 99 -12.56 4.39 -2.68
CA CYS A 99 -11.21 4.44 -2.14
C CYS A 99 -11.09 3.73 -0.79
N TYR A 100 -12.08 3.85 0.11
CA TYR A 100 -12.08 3.09 1.37
C TYR A 100 -12.16 1.59 1.13
N LEU A 101 -13.08 1.15 0.27
CA LEU A 101 -13.17 -0.25 -0.12
C LEU A 101 -11.84 -0.77 -0.67
N CYS A 102 -11.11 0.05 -1.44
CA CYS A 102 -9.80 -0.36 -1.94
C CYS A 102 -8.78 -0.57 -0.82
N VAL A 103 -8.78 0.30 0.19
CA VAL A 103 -7.90 0.18 1.35
C VAL A 103 -8.26 -1.03 2.20
N ASP A 104 -9.55 -1.28 2.42
CA ASP A 104 -10.05 -2.46 3.16
C ASP A 104 -9.75 -3.78 2.46
N VAL A 105 -9.69 -3.79 1.12
CA VAL A 105 -9.24 -4.96 0.36
C VAL A 105 -7.72 -5.08 0.40
N ALA A 106 -6.99 -3.97 0.33
CA ALA A 106 -5.53 -3.97 0.32
C ALA A 106 -4.91 -4.46 1.64
N ASP A 107 -5.45 -4.07 2.80
CA ASP A 107 -4.94 -4.51 4.11
C ASP A 107 -5.13 -6.03 4.35
N LYS A 108 -6.02 -6.64 3.57
CA LYS A 108 -6.41 -8.05 3.58
C LYS A 108 -5.52 -8.91 2.69
N ILE A 109 -4.94 -8.36 1.63
CA ILE A 109 -4.06 -9.11 0.71
C ILE A 109 -2.63 -9.12 1.27
N PRO A 110 -2.01 -10.30 1.49
CA PRO A 110 -0.63 -10.37 2.01
C PRO A 110 0.35 -9.56 1.19
N TYR A 111 1.27 -8.84 1.86
CA TYR A 111 2.25 -7.97 1.20
C TYR A 111 3.10 -8.68 0.13
N SER A 112 3.30 -9.98 0.28
CA SER A 112 4.09 -10.84 -0.60
C SER A 112 3.28 -11.44 -1.75
N HIS A 113 1.94 -11.38 -1.69
CA HIS A 113 1.08 -12.02 -2.66
C HIS A 113 1.07 -11.24 -4.00
N PRO A 114 1.25 -11.91 -5.15
CA PRO A 114 1.38 -11.23 -6.45
C PRO A 114 0.13 -10.45 -6.86
N VAL A 115 -1.05 -10.82 -6.35
CA VAL A 115 -2.31 -10.09 -6.62
C VAL A 115 -2.27 -8.63 -6.17
N GLN A 116 -1.41 -8.24 -5.21
CA GLN A 116 -1.25 -6.81 -4.91
C GLN A 116 -0.78 -6.01 -6.15
N HIS A 117 0.07 -6.57 -7.02
CA HIS A 117 0.48 -5.90 -8.26
C HIS A 117 -0.69 -5.77 -9.24
N LYS A 118 -1.45 -6.85 -9.43
CA LYS A 118 -2.67 -6.84 -10.26
C LYS A 118 -3.67 -5.80 -9.75
N PHE A 119 -3.78 -5.64 -8.43
CA PHE A 119 -4.63 -4.64 -7.83
C PHE A 119 -4.11 -3.22 -8.08
N VAL A 120 -2.81 -2.99 -7.95
CA VAL A 120 -2.19 -1.70 -8.27
C VAL A 120 -2.38 -1.34 -9.75
N ASP A 121 -2.28 -2.29 -10.67
CA ASP A 121 -2.56 -2.07 -12.10
C ASP A 121 -4.01 -1.64 -12.34
N LEU A 122 -4.97 -2.25 -11.63
CA LEU A 122 -6.37 -1.82 -11.67
C LEU A 122 -6.54 -0.37 -11.22
N ILE A 123 -5.93 0.02 -10.08
CA ILE A 123 -6.01 1.40 -9.58
C ILE A 123 -5.29 2.36 -10.53
N LYS A 124 -4.17 1.95 -11.13
CA LYS A 124 -3.44 2.74 -12.13
C LYS A 124 -4.30 2.99 -13.38
N ASN A 125 -5.02 1.99 -13.86
CA ASN A 125 -5.97 2.15 -14.97
C ASN A 125 -7.14 3.05 -14.57
N LEU A 126 -7.65 2.92 -13.35
CA LEU A 126 -8.71 3.80 -12.85
C LEU A 126 -8.22 5.24 -12.61
N LYS A 127 -6.93 5.47 -12.39
CA LYS A 127 -6.37 6.82 -12.31
C LYS A 127 -6.58 7.59 -13.62
N VAL A 128 -6.65 6.98 -14.79
CA VAL A 128 -6.94 7.76 -16.02
C VAL A 128 -8.44 8.03 -16.24
N SER A 129 -9.32 7.40 -15.45
CA SER A 129 -10.77 7.59 -15.51
C SER A 129 -11.17 9.00 -15.06
N ASP A 130 -11.95 9.70 -15.87
CA ASP A 130 -12.47 11.04 -15.58
C ASP A 130 -13.58 11.05 -14.51
N ARG A 131 -14.15 9.88 -14.19
CA ARG A 131 -15.12 9.67 -13.11
C ARG A 131 -14.46 9.52 -11.74
N ILE A 132 -13.24 8.97 -11.72
CA ILE A 132 -12.38 8.95 -10.54
C ILE A 132 -11.69 10.31 -10.41
N ASN A 133 -10.95 10.74 -11.42
CA ASN A 133 -10.20 11.99 -11.44
C ASN A 133 -11.07 13.22 -11.76
N GLN A 134 -12.02 13.50 -10.87
CA GLN A 134 -12.75 14.76 -10.92
C GLN A 134 -11.85 15.90 -10.42
N ASN A 135 -11.40 16.76 -11.34
CA ASN A 135 -10.69 17.99 -10.98
C ASN A 135 -11.63 18.91 -10.21
N LEU A 136 -11.32 19.19 -8.95
CA LEU A 136 -11.88 20.35 -8.27
C LEU A 136 -10.93 21.53 -8.42
N TYR A 137 -11.50 22.67 -8.74
CA TYR A 137 -10.87 23.94 -8.43
C TYR A 137 -11.05 24.18 -6.93
N CYS A 138 -9.93 24.28 -6.20
CA CYS A 138 -9.95 24.83 -4.86
C CYS A 138 -9.67 26.34 -5.00
N GLU A 139 -10.65 27.19 -4.67
CA GLU A 139 -10.50 28.64 -4.77
C GLU A 139 -9.49 29.21 -3.75
N LEU A 140 -9.24 28.48 -2.66
CA LEU A 140 -8.22 28.80 -1.66
C LEU A 140 -6.85 28.28 -2.12
N GLY A 141 -6.22 28.98 -3.08
CA GLY A 141 -4.82 28.76 -3.46
C GLY A 141 -4.53 28.59 -4.95
N GLY A 142 -5.52 28.75 -5.84
CA GLY A 142 -5.29 28.77 -7.29
C GLY A 142 -4.86 27.45 -7.94
N GLY A 143 -4.70 26.38 -7.16
CA GLY A 143 -4.32 25.05 -7.63
C GLY A 143 -5.50 24.18 -8.08
N LYS A 144 -5.30 23.41 -9.15
CA LYS A 144 -6.21 22.31 -9.53
C LYS A 144 -5.82 21.06 -8.75
N VAL A 145 -6.70 20.57 -7.86
CA VAL A 145 -6.49 19.30 -7.15
C VAL A 145 -7.50 18.29 -7.67
N SER A 146 -7.01 17.13 -8.11
CA SER A 146 -7.89 16.03 -8.48
C SER A 146 -8.44 15.34 -7.23
N LYS A 147 -9.77 15.20 -7.14
CA LYS A 147 -10.44 14.53 -6.02
C LYS A 147 -9.94 13.12 -5.79
N SER A 148 -9.60 12.30 -6.81
CA SER A 148 -9.29 10.89 -6.52
C SER A 148 -7.98 10.66 -5.80
N VAL A 149 -6.92 11.39 -6.17
CA VAL A 149 -5.63 11.27 -5.50
C VAL A 149 -5.79 11.76 -4.07
N LEU A 150 -6.61 12.80 -3.86
CA LEU A 150 -6.98 13.28 -2.54
C LEU A 150 -7.85 12.29 -1.75
N SER A 151 -8.86 11.66 -2.38
CA SER A 151 -9.74 10.67 -1.75
C SER A 151 -8.97 9.41 -1.37
N LEU A 152 -8.13 8.88 -2.26
CA LEU A 152 -7.28 7.73 -1.96
C LEU A 152 -6.29 8.05 -0.84
N TYR A 153 -5.67 9.23 -0.88
CA TYR A 153 -4.80 9.70 0.18
C TYR A 153 -5.53 9.83 1.53
N ILE A 154 -6.71 10.43 1.55
CA ILE A 154 -7.53 10.56 2.76
C ILE A 154 -7.94 9.18 3.27
N SER A 155 -8.40 8.29 2.40
CA SER A 155 -8.77 6.92 2.77
C SER A 155 -7.58 6.17 3.37
N ILE A 156 -6.40 6.24 2.75
CA ILE A 156 -5.16 5.67 3.29
C ILE A 156 -4.89 6.27 4.66
N ARG A 157 -4.82 7.59 4.80
CA ARG A 157 -4.50 8.26 6.07
C ARG A 157 -5.48 7.89 7.19
N GLU A 158 -6.77 7.81 6.90
CA GLU A 158 -7.77 7.49 7.92
C GLU A 158 -7.83 6.01 8.29
N HIS A 159 -7.44 5.11 7.37
CA HIS A 159 -7.48 3.66 7.59
C HIS A 159 -6.11 3.08 7.97
N TYR A 160 -5.04 3.84 7.84
CA TYR A 160 -3.70 3.37 8.18
C TYR A 160 -3.66 3.02 9.68
N PRO A 161 -3.28 1.79 10.06
CA PRO A 161 -3.18 1.39 11.45
C PRO A 161 -1.91 2.01 12.07
N TYR A 162 -2.00 3.29 12.45
CA TYR A 162 -0.90 3.99 13.12
C TYR A 162 -0.49 3.33 14.43
N ASP A 163 -1.49 2.76 15.11
CA ASP A 163 -1.33 1.89 16.26
C ASP A 163 -1.85 0.50 15.86
N PHE A 164 -1.14 -0.56 16.25
CA PHE A 164 -1.56 -1.94 16.09
C PHE A 164 -1.12 -2.74 17.32
N GLU A 165 -1.89 -3.76 17.69
CA GLU A 165 -1.49 -4.68 18.76
C GLU A 165 -0.47 -5.71 18.22
N PRO A 166 0.77 -5.75 18.75
CA PRO A 166 1.80 -6.70 18.30
C PRO A 166 1.36 -8.16 18.42
N GLY A 167 1.77 -9.00 17.47
CA GLY A 167 1.44 -10.42 17.44
C GLY A 167 -0.03 -10.75 17.10
N THR A 168 -0.84 -9.75 16.76
CA THR A 168 -2.21 -9.94 16.26
C THR A 168 -2.27 -9.85 14.73
N ALA A 169 -3.47 -10.06 14.17
CA ALA A 169 -3.68 -9.88 12.73
C ALA A 169 -3.48 -8.42 12.27
N GLU A 170 -3.51 -7.44 13.18
CA GLU A 170 -3.31 -6.02 12.85
C GLU A 170 -1.87 -5.74 12.39
N GLU A 171 -0.88 -6.43 12.97
CA GLU A 171 0.53 -6.35 12.55
C GLU A 171 0.69 -6.76 11.08
N GLN A 172 0.02 -7.82 10.65
CA GLN A 172 0.06 -8.26 9.26
C GLN A 172 -0.67 -7.26 8.34
N GLN A 173 -1.80 -6.71 8.79
CA GLN A 173 -2.54 -5.68 8.03
C GLN A 173 -1.70 -4.42 7.84
N TYR A 174 -0.94 -4.02 8.85
CA TYR A 174 0.03 -2.93 8.80
C TYR A 174 1.05 -3.14 7.69
N LEU A 175 1.67 -4.32 7.58
CA LEU A 175 2.60 -4.63 6.49
C LEU A 175 1.92 -4.70 5.13
N ASN A 176 0.72 -5.27 5.05
CA ASN A 176 -0.03 -5.41 3.80
C ASN A 176 -0.36 -4.06 3.19
N ILE A 177 -0.88 -3.12 4.00
CA ILE A 177 -1.26 -1.79 3.53
C ILE A 177 -0.02 -0.97 3.16
N SER A 178 1.07 -1.06 3.93
CA SER A 178 2.33 -0.39 3.59
C SER A 178 2.90 -0.85 2.24
N ALA A 179 2.89 -2.16 1.99
CA ALA A 179 3.33 -2.70 0.70
C ALA A 179 2.48 -2.19 -0.46
N PHE A 180 1.17 -2.11 -0.26
CA PHE A 180 0.25 -1.58 -1.26
C PHE A 180 0.51 -0.11 -1.55
N ILE A 181 0.70 0.71 -0.52
CA ILE A 181 1.03 2.14 -0.66
C ILE A 181 2.38 2.32 -1.37
N ALA A 182 3.39 1.53 -1.01
CA ALA A 182 4.69 1.55 -1.67
C ALA A 182 4.58 1.24 -3.16
N ARG A 183 3.82 0.21 -3.54
CA ARG A 183 3.58 -0.14 -4.95
C ARG A 183 2.80 0.94 -5.69
N LEU A 184 1.80 1.58 -5.05
CA LEU A 184 1.09 2.73 -5.63
C LEU A 184 2.04 3.90 -5.89
N ALA A 185 3.00 4.15 -5.00
CA ALA A 185 4.01 5.19 -5.16
C ALA A 185 4.93 4.88 -6.35
N ALA A 186 5.48 3.65 -6.40
CA ALA A 186 6.33 3.18 -7.48
C ALA A 186 5.61 3.19 -8.84
N ALA A 187 4.31 2.89 -8.87
CA ALA A 187 3.48 2.96 -10.07
C ALA A 187 3.09 4.40 -10.48
N GLY A 188 3.53 5.41 -9.73
CA GLY A 188 3.19 6.81 -9.96
C GLY A 188 1.72 7.13 -9.73
N VAL A 189 1.00 6.32 -8.96
CA VAL A 189 -0.43 6.49 -8.68
C VAL A 189 -0.63 7.49 -7.54
N ALA A 190 0.06 7.30 -6.42
CA ALA A 190 -0.06 8.11 -5.21
C ALA A 190 1.20 8.97 -4.96
N ARG A 191 1.00 10.20 -4.46
CA ARG A 191 2.10 11.04 -3.94
C ARG A 191 2.41 10.61 -2.50
N SER A 192 3.23 9.57 -2.35
CA SER A 192 3.49 8.94 -1.04
C SER A 192 4.91 9.16 -0.52
N MET A 193 5.58 10.22 -0.98
CA MET A 193 6.96 10.54 -0.55
C MET A 193 7.06 10.77 0.95
N GLY A 194 6.15 11.55 1.52
CA GLY A 194 6.07 11.76 2.97
C GLY A 194 5.92 10.43 3.73
N TRP A 195 5.08 9.51 3.26
CA TRP A 195 4.95 8.18 3.89
C TRP A 195 6.27 7.42 3.85
N ALA A 196 6.89 7.32 2.66
CA ALA A 196 8.13 6.58 2.51
C ALA A 196 9.20 7.13 3.45
N VAL A 197 9.43 8.45 3.46
CA VAL A 197 10.46 9.09 4.29
C VAL A 197 10.16 8.94 5.78
N TRP A 198 8.91 9.16 6.21
CA TRP A 198 8.52 8.96 7.60
C TRP A 198 8.71 7.51 8.04
N LYS A 199 8.38 6.53 7.20
CA LYS A 199 8.61 5.12 7.54
C LYS A 199 10.09 4.78 7.67
N MET A 200 10.95 5.35 6.85
CA MET A 200 12.39 5.14 7.02
C MET A 200 12.90 5.86 8.29
N ALA A 201 12.43 7.07 8.56
CA ALA A 201 12.82 7.82 9.75
C ALA A 201 12.35 7.15 11.05
N ASP A 202 11.04 6.96 11.21
CA ASP A 202 10.43 6.41 12.43
C ASP A 202 10.93 4.99 12.74
N ASN A 203 11.15 4.16 11.70
CA ASN A 203 11.46 2.74 11.91
C ASN A 203 12.97 2.41 11.92
N LEU A 204 13.83 3.27 11.35
CA LEU A 204 15.28 3.02 11.23
C LEU A 204 16.15 4.11 11.85
N GLU A 205 15.73 5.37 11.78
CA GLU A 205 16.46 6.51 12.36
C GLU A 205 15.99 6.82 13.78
N ASP A 206 14.80 6.39 14.18
CA ASP A 206 14.38 6.34 15.57
C ASP A 206 14.51 4.92 16.13
N GLU A 207 14.31 4.77 17.44
CA GLU A 207 14.29 3.46 18.11
C GLU A 207 12.84 3.02 18.31
N PRO A 208 12.35 2.03 17.54
CA PRO A 208 11.08 1.38 17.85
C PRO A 208 11.15 0.70 19.21
N SER A 209 10.01 0.56 19.87
CA SER A 209 9.89 -0.28 21.06
C SER A 209 10.13 -1.75 20.73
N ASP A 210 10.65 -2.52 21.70
CA ASP A 210 11.01 -3.93 21.48
C ASP A 210 9.83 -4.81 20.98
N ASP A 211 8.61 -4.49 21.42
CA ASP A 211 7.37 -5.18 21.02
C ASP A 211 6.94 -4.88 19.58
N THR A 212 7.22 -3.68 19.06
CA THR A 212 6.88 -3.29 17.68
C THR A 212 8.07 -3.40 16.72
N TYR A 213 9.28 -3.62 17.23
CA TYR A 213 10.54 -3.59 16.49
C TYR A 213 10.49 -4.40 15.19
N SER A 214 10.00 -5.64 15.25
CA SER A 214 9.97 -6.52 14.09
C SER A 214 9.05 -6.00 12.99
N ALA A 215 7.88 -5.47 13.35
CA ALA A 215 6.91 -4.94 12.40
C ALA A 215 7.37 -3.62 11.79
N CYS A 216 7.93 -2.72 12.60
CA CYS A 216 8.46 -1.43 12.15
C CYS A 216 9.62 -1.62 11.15
N VAL A 217 10.60 -2.46 11.47
CA VAL A 217 11.70 -2.72 10.54
C VAL A 217 11.21 -3.44 9.28
N SER A 218 10.27 -4.38 9.41
CA SER A 218 9.68 -5.09 8.26
C SER A 218 8.95 -4.12 7.32
N ASP A 219 8.24 -3.13 7.86
CA ASP A 219 7.56 -2.08 7.10
C ASP A 219 8.55 -1.27 6.26
N ALA A 220 9.63 -0.76 6.87
CA ALA A 220 10.68 -0.05 6.14
C ALA A 220 11.33 -0.94 5.06
N ALA A 221 11.56 -2.23 5.37
CA ALA A 221 12.13 -3.17 4.40
C ALA A 221 11.18 -3.39 3.21
N VAL A 222 9.87 -3.54 3.47
CA VAL A 222 8.84 -3.67 2.43
C VAL A 222 8.78 -2.45 1.53
N TRP A 223 8.96 -1.24 2.06
CA TRP A 223 9.10 -0.01 1.26
C TRP A 223 10.28 -0.07 0.29
N ILE A 224 11.46 -0.52 0.75
CA ILE A 224 12.63 -0.72 -0.12
C ILE A 224 12.35 -1.78 -1.19
N LEU A 225 11.74 -2.90 -0.82
CA LEU A 225 11.49 -4.01 -1.75
C LEU A 225 10.43 -3.66 -2.80
N CYS A 226 9.43 -2.86 -2.45
CA CYS A 226 8.32 -2.51 -3.35
C CYS A 226 8.59 -1.21 -4.15
N ALA A 227 9.31 -0.26 -3.57
CA ALA A 227 9.45 1.09 -4.11
C ALA A 227 10.88 1.66 -3.99
N GLY A 228 11.88 0.84 -3.66
CA GLY A 228 13.24 1.31 -3.37
C GLY A 228 13.89 2.07 -4.53
N GLN A 229 13.67 1.67 -5.79
CA GLN A 229 14.17 2.43 -6.95
C GLN A 229 13.55 3.83 -7.02
N TRP A 230 12.23 3.92 -6.87
CA TRP A 230 11.53 5.20 -6.85
C TRP A 230 11.99 6.08 -5.68
N LEU A 231 12.09 5.51 -4.48
CA LEU A 231 12.52 6.20 -3.26
C LEU A 231 13.98 6.69 -3.38
N PHE A 232 14.87 5.86 -3.93
CA PHE A 232 16.25 6.26 -4.22
C PHE A 232 16.29 7.49 -5.14
N ILE A 233 15.52 7.47 -6.23
CA ILE A 233 15.41 8.63 -7.13
C ILE A 233 14.92 9.86 -6.35
N GLN A 234 13.91 9.73 -5.47
CA GLN A 234 13.43 10.87 -4.67
C GLN A 234 14.52 11.45 -3.78
N ILE A 235 15.31 10.61 -3.08
CA ILE A 235 16.36 11.06 -2.15
C ILE A 235 17.54 11.72 -2.87
N PHE A 236 17.75 11.39 -4.14
CA PHE A 236 18.83 11.95 -4.96
C PHE A 236 18.41 13.15 -5.81
N GLN A 237 17.15 13.19 -6.24
CA GLN A 237 16.65 14.21 -7.17
C GLN A 237 15.75 15.25 -6.51
N ALA A 238 15.38 15.11 -5.22
CA ALA A 238 14.67 16.15 -4.50
C ALA A 238 15.48 17.45 -4.59
N SER A 239 14.91 18.49 -5.19
CA SER A 239 15.55 19.80 -5.20
C SER A 239 15.45 20.38 -3.80
N GLU A 240 16.50 21.09 -3.37
CA GLU A 240 16.47 21.90 -2.14
C GLU A 240 15.38 23.00 -2.18
N GLU A 241 14.73 23.19 -3.34
CA GLU A 241 13.72 24.22 -3.63
C GLU A 241 12.26 23.75 -3.45
N ASP A 242 12.00 22.52 -2.99
CA ASP A 242 10.64 22.08 -2.67
C ASP A 242 10.15 22.81 -1.41
N GLU A 243 9.42 23.92 -1.59
CA GLU A 243 8.88 24.79 -0.53
C GLU A 243 7.95 24.05 0.45
N ASP A 244 7.47 22.85 0.09
CA ASP A 244 6.71 21.94 0.95
C ASP A 244 7.64 21.24 1.98
N ALA A 245 8.16 22.08 2.87
CA ALA A 245 8.47 21.87 4.28
C ALA A 245 9.64 20.93 4.66
N PRO A 246 10.67 21.45 5.37
CA PRO A 246 11.66 20.66 6.13
C PRO A 246 11.07 19.58 7.06
N GLN A 247 9.79 19.66 7.39
CA GLN A 247 9.08 18.68 8.20
C GLN A 247 8.81 17.35 7.47
N LEU A 248 8.58 17.36 6.15
CA LEU A 248 8.36 16.11 5.39
C LEU A 248 9.62 15.26 5.34
N TRP A 249 10.77 15.92 5.35
CA TRP A 249 12.09 15.31 5.22
C TRP A 249 12.83 15.10 6.54
N ARG A 250 12.10 15.27 7.66
CA ARG A 250 12.65 15.13 9.02
C ARG A 250 13.46 13.85 9.17
N THR A 251 14.57 13.96 9.89
CA THR A 251 15.38 12.82 10.32
C THR A 251 14.98 12.37 11.72
N GLY A 252 15.21 11.08 12.01
CA GLY A 252 15.10 10.51 13.33
C GLY A 252 16.33 10.80 14.20
N SER A 253 16.19 10.55 15.49
CA SER A 253 17.15 10.88 16.55
C SER A 253 18.53 10.22 16.40
N ARG A 254 18.64 9.10 15.67
CA ARG A 254 19.88 8.35 15.45
C ARG A 254 20.64 8.80 14.21
N TYR A 255 20.06 9.65 13.37
CA TYR A 255 20.69 10.14 12.14
C TYR A 255 20.81 11.67 12.15
N ASN A 256 22.07 12.14 12.17
CA ASN A 256 22.43 13.56 12.21
C ASN A 256 23.10 14.05 10.92
N GLY A 257 23.07 13.24 9.86
CA GLY A 257 23.68 13.55 8.57
C GLY A 257 22.75 14.38 7.66
N PRO A 258 23.16 14.59 6.39
CA PRO A 258 22.36 15.31 5.41
C PRO A 258 21.01 14.64 5.15
N ILE A 259 19.98 15.46 4.90
CA ILE A 259 18.62 15.00 4.60
C ILE A 259 18.57 14.14 3.33
N PHE A 260 19.40 14.48 2.34
CA PHE A 260 19.43 13.90 1.00
C PHE A 260 20.76 13.20 0.71
N GLY A 261 20.75 12.28 -0.25
CA GLY A 261 21.94 11.65 -0.80
C GLY A 261 22.37 10.31 -0.18
N MET A 262 23.57 9.86 -0.58
CA MET A 262 24.07 8.51 -0.29
C MET A 262 24.27 8.26 1.21
N GLU A 263 24.57 9.28 2.01
CA GLU A 263 24.86 9.11 3.43
C GLU A 263 23.64 8.55 4.18
N ARG A 264 22.47 9.16 3.96
CA ARG A 264 21.20 8.70 4.55
C ARG A 264 20.78 7.32 4.02
N TRP A 265 20.97 7.09 2.72
CA TRP A 265 20.70 5.79 2.11
C TRP A 265 21.56 4.66 2.72
N ASN A 266 22.86 4.91 2.89
CA ASN A 266 23.79 3.97 3.51
C ASN A 266 23.49 3.77 5.01
N PHE A 267 23.02 4.80 5.70
CA PHE A 267 22.56 4.69 7.08
C PHE A 267 21.40 3.68 7.17
N TRP A 268 20.36 3.83 6.34
CA TRP A 268 19.25 2.87 6.31
C TRP A 268 19.69 1.45 5.97
N GLN A 269 20.58 1.30 5.00
CA GLN A 269 21.15 -0.01 4.66
C GLN A 269 21.84 -0.65 5.86
N THR A 270 22.62 0.14 6.61
CA THR A 270 23.31 -0.31 7.83
C THR A 270 22.31 -0.69 8.93
N ALA A 271 21.23 0.07 9.08
CA ALA A 271 20.16 -0.24 10.02
C ALA A 271 19.49 -1.60 9.70
N PHE A 272 19.21 -1.89 8.42
CA PHE A 272 18.73 -3.22 8.01
C PHE A 272 19.76 -4.32 8.26
N ALA A 273 21.06 -4.06 8.04
CA ALA A 273 22.10 -5.02 8.35
C ALA A 273 22.15 -5.34 9.85
N ALA A 274 21.99 -4.34 10.73
CA ALA A 274 21.89 -4.54 12.16
C ALA A 274 20.63 -5.33 12.56
N ALA A 275 19.48 -5.02 11.95
CA ALA A 275 18.24 -5.72 12.23
C ALA A 275 18.25 -7.19 11.77
N ALA A 276 18.94 -7.50 10.66
CA ALA A 276 19.14 -8.86 10.18
C ALA A 276 19.87 -9.76 11.20
N GLU A 277 20.72 -9.19 12.04
CA GLU A 277 21.47 -9.90 13.10
C GLU A 277 20.84 -9.73 14.50
N SER A 278 19.74 -8.96 14.60
CA SER A 278 19.11 -8.65 15.88
C SER A 278 18.43 -9.87 16.51
N LYS A 279 18.61 -10.03 17.82
CA LYS A 279 17.91 -11.04 18.63
C LYS A 279 16.47 -10.64 18.96
N VAL A 280 16.17 -9.34 18.91
CA VAL A 280 14.81 -8.79 19.13
C VAL A 280 13.94 -9.01 17.89
N ALA A 281 14.54 -8.98 16.70
CA ALA A 281 13.84 -9.26 15.46
C ALA A 281 13.29 -10.70 15.42
N ASN A 282 12.07 -10.88 14.92
CA ASN A 282 11.56 -12.20 14.56
C ASN A 282 12.19 -12.71 13.24
N ALA A 283 11.87 -13.95 12.85
CA ALA A 283 12.47 -14.57 11.67
C ALA A 283 12.10 -13.87 10.35
N GLU A 284 10.85 -13.40 10.23
CA GLU A 284 10.36 -12.69 9.05
C GLU A 284 11.04 -11.34 8.89
N CYS A 285 11.16 -10.57 9.98
CA CYS A 285 11.87 -9.30 10.01
C CYS A 285 13.33 -9.46 9.59
N ARG A 286 14.06 -10.45 10.14
CA ARG A 286 15.45 -10.72 9.72
C ARG A 286 15.55 -11.04 8.24
N MET A 287 14.63 -11.85 7.71
CA MET A 287 14.58 -12.17 6.28
C MET A 287 14.34 -10.91 5.43
N LEU A 288 13.34 -10.10 5.77
CA LEU A 288 13.00 -8.88 5.03
C LEU A 288 14.14 -7.85 5.09
N ALA A 289 14.72 -7.64 6.27
CA ALA A 289 15.88 -6.76 6.45
C ALA A 289 17.09 -7.24 5.63
N THR A 290 17.35 -8.55 5.59
CA THR A 290 18.40 -9.13 4.73
C THR A 290 18.12 -8.86 3.24
N LYS A 291 16.88 -9.08 2.78
CA LYS A 291 16.53 -8.80 1.38
C LYS A 291 16.70 -7.32 1.05
N ALA A 292 16.26 -6.42 1.94
CA ALA A 292 16.38 -4.98 1.74
C ALA A 292 17.86 -4.54 1.70
N LYS A 293 18.68 -4.95 2.69
CA LYS A 293 20.10 -4.56 2.76
C LYS A 293 20.89 -5.01 1.52
N ASP A 294 20.56 -6.18 0.97
CA ASP A 294 21.24 -6.75 -0.21
C ASP A 294 20.74 -6.11 -1.51
N PHE A 295 19.49 -5.65 -1.55
CA PHE A 295 18.89 -5.03 -2.73
C PHE A 295 19.30 -3.55 -2.91
N MET A 296 19.51 -2.82 -1.81
CA MET A 296 19.82 -1.39 -1.84
C MET A 296 21.09 -1.02 -2.65
N PRO A 297 22.21 -1.77 -2.58
CA PRO A 297 23.38 -1.53 -3.43
C PRO A 297 23.08 -1.69 -4.91
N ALA A 298 22.28 -2.69 -5.28
CA ALA A 298 21.91 -2.94 -6.66
C ALA A 298 21.08 -1.78 -7.24
N ILE A 299 20.18 -1.20 -6.43
CA ILE A 299 19.44 0.02 -6.80
C ILE A 299 20.40 1.18 -7.03
N ALA A 300 21.29 1.45 -6.07
CA ALA A 300 22.21 2.59 -6.15
C ALA A 300 23.13 2.49 -7.38
N GLN A 301 23.69 1.30 -7.63
CA GLN A 301 24.55 1.05 -8.79
C GLN A 301 23.79 1.21 -10.11
N ALA A 302 22.52 0.78 -10.18
CA ALA A 302 21.73 0.83 -11.40
C ALA A 302 21.24 2.24 -11.77
N ILE A 303 21.40 3.25 -10.89
CA ILE A 303 20.87 4.61 -11.12
C ILE A 303 21.98 5.67 -11.23
N THR A 304 23.15 5.45 -10.61
CA THR A 304 24.23 6.46 -10.47
C THR A 304 25.25 6.50 -11.63
N TRP A 305 24.80 6.27 -12.88
CA TRP A 305 25.67 6.23 -14.08
C TRP A 305 26.38 7.54 -14.40
#